data_AF-A0AAU8WKF2-F1
#
_entry.id   AF-A0AAU8WKF2-F1
#
_cell.length_a   1.000
_cell.length_b   1.000
_cell.length_c   1.000
_cell.angle_alpha   90.00
_cell.angle_beta   90.00
_cell.angle_gamma   90.00
#
_symmetry.space_group_name_H-M   'P 1'
#
loop_
_entity.id
_entity.type
_entity.pdbx_description
1 polymer ?
#
loop_
_entity_poly.entity_id
_entity_poly.type
_entity_poly.pdbx_seq_one_letter_code
_entity_poly.pdbx_strand_id
1 'polypeptide(L)'
;MVNQHKHTVTFSGEGKEFFGIWSVNLLLSIITLGIYSAWAKVRTKRYFYGNTFIAGDNFEYHAQPMQILKGRLVAFAAVLVWFVANSLFPIASLLLLLVFYFALPWLLWSNARFDSAMTSFRNVHFSFNGTLQEAYFSFMGRGIGALVAFLIYFIIASVSASVSASLSVVMFIGSFLVMAALYAWVIAGVQNYFANGYRYGDWQFSAQLTTRFFLHTYLKAAAIGVASVLAIISMVLIMVFGSIDFSNLTNWESSLLASGSPFMLIATVYIGMIVMGIAVTAYITSRVRNYIFSQLVMQQALNEDTAFRFESTLSARGYTGLVISNFLLQAVTVGIARPWVMVRTTCYLAEHTAVIGDMDLLKSTDQSSDVKSAISDELAQAFDLGIGIG
;
A
#
# COMPACT_ATOMS: atom_id res chain seq x y z
N MET A 1 -38.77 -3.08 9.78
CA MET A 1 -37.50 -3.80 9.54
C MET A 1 -36.95 -3.28 8.23
N VAL A 2 -35.89 -2.45 8.27
CA VAL A 2 -35.29 -1.90 7.04
C VAL A 2 -34.63 -3.07 6.30
N ASN A 3 -35.04 -3.35 5.07
CA ASN A 3 -34.42 -4.39 4.26
C ASN A 3 -32.99 -3.95 3.90
N GLN A 4 -32.01 -4.42 4.67
CA GLN A 4 -30.60 -4.21 4.37
C GLN A 4 -30.20 -5.13 3.21
N HIS A 5 -30.32 -4.62 1.98
CA HIS A 5 -29.81 -5.32 0.81
C HIS A 5 -28.27 -5.20 0.76
N LYS A 6 -27.63 -6.29 0.37
CA LYS A 6 -26.20 -6.33 0.13
C LYS A 6 -25.93 -5.96 -1.32
N HIS A 7 -25.27 -4.83 -1.53
CA HIS A 7 -24.86 -4.33 -2.83
C HIS A 7 -23.37 -4.60 -3.04
N THR A 8 -23.04 -5.67 -3.76
CA THR A 8 -21.66 -5.99 -4.14
C THR A 8 -21.15 -4.99 -5.16
N VAL A 9 -19.90 -4.55 -5.01
CA VAL A 9 -19.23 -3.70 -6.01
C VAL A 9 -18.94 -4.54 -7.24
N THR A 10 -19.27 -4.05 -8.43
CA THR A 10 -18.96 -4.73 -9.69
C THR A 10 -17.99 -3.90 -10.52
N PHE A 11 -17.11 -4.57 -11.26
CA PHE A 11 -16.17 -3.92 -12.16
C PHE A 11 -16.36 -4.48 -13.57
N SER A 12 -16.72 -3.63 -14.53
CA SER A 12 -17.01 -4.04 -15.92
C SER A 12 -15.84 -3.84 -16.88
N GLY A 13 -14.70 -3.33 -16.42
CA GLY A 13 -13.59 -2.96 -17.30
C GLY A 13 -12.86 -4.18 -17.87
N GLU A 14 -12.49 -4.11 -19.15
CA GLU A 14 -11.76 -5.19 -19.83
C GLU A 14 -10.25 -4.93 -19.92
N GLY A 15 -9.45 -6.00 -19.82
CA GLY A 15 -7.99 -5.92 -19.93
C GLY A 15 -7.50 -5.46 -21.30
N LYS A 16 -8.18 -5.91 -22.38
CA LYS A 16 -7.82 -5.57 -23.76
C LYS A 16 -8.13 -4.10 -24.08
N GLU A 17 -9.29 -3.62 -23.67
CA GLU A 17 -9.66 -2.20 -23.82
C GLU A 17 -8.66 -1.31 -23.08
N PHE A 18 -8.38 -1.64 -21.81
CA PHE A 18 -7.43 -0.88 -21.02
C PHE A 18 -5.99 -0.96 -21.54
N PHE A 19 -5.58 -2.09 -22.14
CA PHE A 19 -4.27 -2.21 -22.78
C PHE A 19 -4.08 -1.20 -23.91
N GLY A 20 -5.12 -0.94 -24.72
CA GLY A 20 -5.07 0.08 -25.77
C GLY A 20 -4.83 1.48 -25.19
N ILE A 21 -5.55 1.82 -24.11
CA ILE A 21 -5.37 3.09 -23.39
C ILE A 21 -3.96 3.20 -22.81
N TRP A 22 -3.52 2.15 -22.10
CA TRP A 22 -2.25 2.12 -21.39
C TRP A 22 -1.04 2.20 -22.34
N SER A 23 -1.09 1.48 -23.46
CA SER A 23 0.03 1.45 -24.43
C SER A 23 0.27 2.83 -25.04
N VAL A 24 -0.81 3.53 -25.45
CA VAL A 24 -0.71 4.90 -25.94
C VAL A 24 -0.19 5.84 -24.85
N ASN A 25 -0.70 5.71 -23.63
CA ASN A 25 -0.25 6.52 -22.50
C ASN A 25 1.23 6.30 -22.17
N LEU A 26 1.71 5.06 -22.25
CA LEU A 26 3.11 4.72 -22.02
C LEU A 26 4.01 5.34 -23.09
N LEU A 27 3.66 5.17 -24.38
CA LEU A 27 4.42 5.73 -25.50
C LEU A 27 4.52 7.25 -25.40
N LEU A 28 3.39 7.94 -25.17
CA LEU A 28 3.38 9.39 -25.00
C LEU A 28 4.18 9.84 -23.77
N SER A 29 4.13 9.08 -22.68
CA SER A 29 4.93 9.38 -21.48
C SER A 29 6.42 9.26 -21.75
N ILE A 30 6.85 8.27 -22.55
CA ILE A 30 8.26 8.11 -22.92
C ILE A 30 8.70 9.25 -23.86
N ILE A 31 7.94 9.52 -24.92
CA ILE A 31 8.27 10.54 -25.92
C ILE A 31 8.35 11.94 -25.29
N THR A 32 7.52 12.22 -24.29
CA THR A 32 7.49 13.52 -23.60
C THR A 32 8.37 13.57 -22.35
N LEU A 33 9.30 12.62 -22.17
CA LEU A 33 10.20 12.54 -21.01
C LEU A 33 9.46 12.60 -19.66
N GLY A 34 8.29 11.96 -19.59
CA GLY A 34 7.47 11.87 -18.40
C GLY A 34 6.43 12.99 -18.24
N ILE A 35 6.42 14.05 -19.06
CA ILE A 35 5.43 15.13 -18.94
C ILE A 35 4.00 14.59 -19.13
N TYR A 36 3.77 13.76 -20.17
CA TYR A 36 2.45 13.21 -20.46
C TYR A 36 1.90 12.27 -19.36
N SER A 37 2.74 11.84 -18.42
CA SER A 37 2.32 10.97 -17.32
C SER A 37 1.19 11.58 -16.47
N ALA A 38 0.99 12.90 -16.48
CA ALA A 38 -0.10 13.57 -15.77
C ALA A 38 -1.46 13.26 -16.43
N TRP A 39 -1.53 13.31 -17.77
CA TRP A 39 -2.70 12.92 -18.55
C TRP A 39 -2.94 11.42 -18.48
N ALA A 40 -1.88 10.62 -18.52
CA ALA A 40 -1.96 9.18 -18.34
C ALA A 40 -2.65 8.81 -17.02
N LYS A 41 -2.26 9.44 -15.90
CA LYS A 41 -2.87 9.21 -14.57
C LYS A 41 -4.36 9.51 -14.55
N VAL A 42 -4.79 10.67 -15.07
CA VAL A 42 -6.22 11.05 -15.13
C VAL A 42 -7.01 10.07 -16.00
N ARG A 43 -6.50 9.72 -17.18
CA ARG A 43 -7.19 8.79 -18.10
C ARG A 43 -7.33 7.40 -17.49
N THR A 44 -6.32 6.91 -16.78
CA THR A 44 -6.38 5.65 -16.04
C THR A 44 -7.41 5.72 -14.91
N LYS A 45 -7.41 6.76 -14.07
CA LYS A 45 -8.41 6.90 -12.99
C LYS A 45 -9.83 6.98 -13.54
N ARG A 46 -10.08 7.78 -14.58
CA ARG A 46 -11.40 7.87 -15.24
C ARG A 46 -11.87 6.51 -15.77
N TYR A 47 -10.98 5.73 -16.37
CA TYR A 47 -11.32 4.38 -16.85
C TYR A 47 -11.72 3.45 -15.71
N PHE A 48 -10.94 3.39 -14.63
CA PHE A 48 -11.24 2.47 -13.52
C PHE A 48 -12.48 2.89 -12.72
N TYR A 49 -12.63 4.19 -12.44
CA TYR A 49 -13.78 4.71 -11.69
C TYR A 49 -15.06 4.57 -12.50
N GLY A 50 -15.03 4.94 -13.79
CA GLY A 50 -16.18 4.83 -14.68
C GLY A 50 -16.65 3.40 -14.94
N ASN A 51 -15.78 2.41 -14.73
CA ASN A 51 -16.09 0.98 -14.83
C ASN A 51 -16.35 0.31 -13.47
N THR A 52 -16.37 1.05 -12.36
CA THR A 52 -16.67 0.54 -11.02
C THR A 52 -18.08 0.95 -10.64
N PHE A 53 -18.94 -0.02 -10.36
CA PHE A 53 -20.36 0.19 -10.11
C PHE A 53 -20.77 -0.28 -8.71
N ILE A 54 -21.70 0.44 -8.10
CA ILE A 54 -22.39 0.05 -6.87
C ILE A 54 -23.87 0.33 -7.05
N ALA A 55 -24.71 -0.69 -6.88
CA ALA A 55 -26.16 -0.58 -7.02
C ALA A 55 -26.63 0.04 -8.37
N GLY A 56 -25.87 -0.18 -9.44
CA GLY A 56 -26.21 0.26 -10.80
C GLY A 56 -25.58 1.58 -11.24
N ASP A 57 -25.04 2.38 -10.30
CA ASP A 57 -24.37 3.65 -10.60
C ASP A 57 -22.85 3.50 -10.57
N ASN A 58 -22.13 4.25 -11.39
CA ASN A 58 -20.67 4.26 -11.44
C ASN A 58 -20.05 5.44 -10.68
N PHE A 59 -18.75 5.32 -10.40
CA PHE A 59 -17.94 6.43 -9.91
C PHE A 59 -17.42 7.29 -11.06
N GLU A 60 -17.19 8.57 -10.79
CA GLU A 60 -16.58 9.49 -11.74
C GLU A 60 -15.34 10.17 -11.14
N TYR A 61 -14.43 10.58 -12.04
CA TYR A 61 -13.18 11.23 -11.67
C TYR A 61 -12.94 12.52 -12.46
N HIS A 62 -12.96 13.65 -11.75
CA HIS A 62 -13.07 15.00 -12.33
C HIS A 62 -11.75 15.78 -12.42
N ALA A 63 -10.64 15.19 -11.99
CA ALA A 63 -9.35 15.89 -11.98
C ALA A 63 -8.90 16.33 -13.38
N GLN A 64 -8.26 17.50 -13.43
CA GLN A 64 -7.66 18.03 -14.65
C GLN A 64 -6.16 17.69 -14.71
N PRO A 65 -5.64 17.15 -15.82
CA PRO A 65 -4.23 16.76 -15.94
C PRO A 65 -3.24 17.89 -15.61
N MET A 66 -3.61 19.13 -15.94
CA MET A 66 -2.77 20.31 -15.71
C MET A 66 -2.52 20.59 -14.23
N GLN A 67 -3.48 20.26 -13.35
CA GLN A 67 -3.31 20.38 -11.89
C GLN A 67 -2.21 19.41 -11.41
N ILE A 68 -2.25 18.16 -11.86
CA ILE A 68 -1.25 17.15 -11.49
C ILE A 68 0.14 17.50 -12.06
N LEU A 69 0.20 18.06 -13.27
CA LEU A 69 1.47 18.44 -13.90
C LEU A 69 2.20 19.53 -13.12
N LYS A 70 1.49 20.59 -12.69
CA LYS A 70 2.08 21.68 -11.90
C LYS A 70 2.78 21.15 -10.65
N GLY A 71 2.10 20.26 -9.93
CA GLY A 71 2.67 19.58 -8.78
C GLY A 71 3.95 18.79 -9.07
N ARG A 72 3.94 18.02 -10.16
CA ARG A 72 5.11 17.27 -10.62
C ARG A 72 6.28 18.17 -11.00
N LEU A 73 6.01 19.33 -11.60
CA LEU A 73 7.05 20.30 -11.91
C LEU A 73 7.69 20.88 -10.64
N VAL A 74 6.89 21.18 -9.61
CA VAL A 74 7.45 21.63 -8.32
C VAL A 74 8.24 20.52 -7.64
N ALA A 75 7.74 19.29 -7.63
CA ALA A 75 8.47 18.14 -7.09
C ALA A 75 9.79 17.91 -7.84
N PHE A 76 9.79 17.99 -9.18
CA PHE A 76 10.98 17.90 -10.00
C PHE A 76 11.98 19.01 -9.67
N ALA A 77 11.52 20.25 -9.53
CA ALA A 77 12.37 21.37 -9.13
C ALA A 77 12.98 21.17 -7.73
N ALA A 78 12.20 20.66 -6.77
CA ALA A 78 12.69 20.35 -5.42
C ALA A 78 13.78 19.26 -5.45
N VAL A 79 13.59 18.19 -6.25
CA VAL A 79 14.60 17.14 -6.44
C VAL A 79 15.86 17.69 -7.11
N LEU A 80 15.71 18.58 -8.11
CA LEU A 80 16.85 19.21 -8.78
C LEU A 80 17.64 20.08 -7.80
N VAL A 81 16.96 20.89 -6.97
CA VAL A 81 17.60 21.66 -5.90
C VAL A 81 18.33 20.75 -4.93
N TRP A 82 17.71 19.65 -4.51
CA TRP A 82 18.37 18.66 -3.64
C TRP A 82 19.60 18.03 -4.29
N PHE A 83 19.53 17.67 -5.58
CA PHE A 83 20.64 17.08 -6.34
C PHE A 83 21.84 18.04 -6.46
N VAL A 84 21.58 19.30 -6.80
CA VAL A 84 22.62 20.35 -6.86
C VAL A 84 23.20 20.62 -5.48
N ALA A 85 22.34 20.72 -4.45
CA ALA A 85 22.77 20.89 -3.07
C ALA A 85 23.63 19.72 -2.59
N ASN A 86 23.30 18.49 -2.97
CA ASN A 86 24.10 17.31 -2.61
C ASN A 86 25.50 17.34 -3.24
N SER A 87 25.60 17.88 -4.45
CA SER A 87 26.88 18.01 -5.16
C SER A 87 27.77 19.13 -4.62
N LEU A 88 27.18 20.26 -4.18
CA LEU A 88 27.92 21.44 -3.73
C LEU A 88 28.08 21.52 -2.20
N PHE A 89 27.04 21.16 -1.46
CA PHE A 89 26.91 21.33 -0.01
C PHE A 89 26.25 20.09 0.63
N PRO A 90 26.99 18.99 0.83
CA PRO A 90 26.42 17.73 1.33
C PRO A 90 25.61 17.87 2.63
N ILE A 91 26.06 18.72 3.56
CA ILE A 91 25.34 19.00 4.82
C ILE A 91 23.99 19.68 4.57
N ALA A 92 23.92 20.63 3.64
CA ALA A 92 22.66 21.28 3.28
C ALA A 92 21.67 20.29 2.63
N SER A 93 22.17 19.31 1.88
CA SER A 93 21.32 18.26 1.27
C SER A 93 20.67 17.33 2.31
N LEU A 94 21.34 17.09 3.45
CA LEU A 94 20.76 16.36 4.58
C LEU A 94 19.63 17.17 5.23
N LEU A 95 19.80 18.49 5.40
CA LEU A 95 18.74 19.36 5.90
C LEU A 95 17.53 19.37 4.96
N LEU A 96 17.75 19.42 3.65
CA LEU A 96 16.66 19.34 2.65
C LEU A 96 15.91 18.01 2.71
N LEU A 97 16.62 16.88 2.88
CA LEU A 97 15.99 15.57 3.07
C LEU A 97 15.14 15.54 4.33
N LEU A 98 15.65 16.11 5.43
CA LEU A 98 14.91 16.24 6.67
C LEU A 98 13.65 17.09 6.45
N VAL A 99 13.74 18.26 5.82
CA VAL A 99 12.56 19.07 5.45
C VAL A 99 11.55 18.27 4.64
N PHE A 100 12.00 17.47 3.66
CA PHE A 100 11.11 16.60 2.88
C PHE A 100 10.42 15.54 3.74
N TYR A 101 11.14 14.91 4.68
CA TYR A 101 10.55 13.95 5.62
C TYR A 101 9.43 14.58 6.47
N PHE A 102 9.65 15.79 6.99
CA PHE A 102 8.64 16.54 7.75
C PHE A 102 7.47 17.03 6.88
N ALA A 103 7.66 17.11 5.56
CA ALA A 103 6.59 17.42 4.61
C ALA A 103 5.69 16.21 4.28
N LEU A 104 6.14 14.96 4.52
CA LEU A 104 5.37 13.75 4.14
C LEU A 104 3.93 13.71 4.70
N PRO A 105 3.66 13.98 5.99
CA PRO A 105 2.29 13.99 6.51
C PRO A 105 1.39 15.02 5.82
N TRP A 106 1.96 16.20 5.50
CA TRP A 106 1.27 17.25 4.78
C TRP A 106 0.96 16.84 3.34
N LEU A 107 1.90 16.20 2.64
CA LEU A 107 1.67 15.65 1.29
C LEU A 107 0.59 14.56 1.31
N LEU A 108 0.60 13.68 2.30
CA LEU A 108 -0.40 12.61 2.42
C LEU A 108 -1.81 13.15 2.68
N TRP A 109 -1.92 14.10 3.59
CA TRP A 109 -3.17 14.81 3.88
C TRP A 109 -3.74 15.52 2.65
N SER A 110 -2.87 16.25 1.96
CA SER A 110 -3.22 17.03 0.77
C SER A 110 -3.62 16.12 -0.41
N ASN A 111 -2.93 14.98 -0.59
CA ASN A 111 -3.33 13.94 -1.55
C ASN A 111 -4.73 13.40 -1.29
N ALA A 112 -5.04 13.04 -0.04
CA ALA A 112 -6.35 12.49 0.31
C ALA A 112 -7.47 13.50 0.07
N ARG A 113 -7.26 14.79 0.39
CA ARG A 113 -8.21 15.88 0.10
C ARG A 113 -8.45 16.05 -1.40
N PHE A 114 -7.38 16.10 -2.20
CA PHE A 114 -7.51 16.24 -3.64
C PHE A 114 -8.23 15.04 -4.26
N ASP A 115 -7.81 13.82 -3.92
CA ASP A 115 -8.38 12.61 -4.53
C ASP A 115 -9.85 12.42 -4.15
N SER A 116 -10.24 12.73 -2.90
CA SER A 116 -11.66 12.70 -2.52
C SER A 116 -12.46 13.76 -3.27
N ALA A 117 -11.97 15.01 -3.33
CA ALA A 117 -12.68 16.11 -3.98
C ALA A 117 -12.86 15.90 -5.49
N MET A 118 -11.96 15.14 -6.12
CA MET A 118 -12.05 14.79 -7.54
C MET A 118 -12.81 13.50 -7.81
N THR A 119 -13.25 12.78 -6.77
CA THR A 119 -14.06 11.57 -6.90
C THR A 119 -15.51 11.91 -6.61
N SER A 120 -16.43 11.48 -7.46
CA SER A 120 -17.87 11.57 -7.19
C SER A 120 -18.58 10.24 -7.41
N PHE A 121 -19.73 10.11 -6.76
CA PHE A 121 -20.68 9.03 -6.97
C PHE A 121 -22.09 9.66 -6.99
N ARG A 122 -22.95 9.30 -7.95
CA ARG A 122 -24.28 9.91 -8.12
C ARG A 122 -24.27 11.45 -8.10
N ASN A 123 -23.29 12.05 -8.79
CA ASN A 123 -23.06 13.51 -8.84
C ASN A 123 -22.79 14.20 -7.49
N VAL A 124 -22.40 13.45 -6.45
CA VAL A 124 -21.97 14.02 -5.17
C VAL A 124 -20.51 13.70 -4.93
N HIS A 125 -19.73 14.73 -4.61
CA HIS A 125 -18.30 14.61 -4.41
C HIS A 125 -17.97 14.04 -3.03
N PHE A 126 -16.91 13.24 -2.97
CA PHE A 126 -16.31 12.87 -1.69
C PHE A 126 -15.50 14.05 -1.13
N SER A 127 -15.35 14.09 0.17
CA SER A 127 -14.48 15.07 0.84
C SER A 127 -13.66 14.38 1.93
N PHE A 128 -12.56 15.02 2.31
CA PHE A 128 -11.69 14.56 3.37
C PHE A 128 -11.56 15.65 4.43
N ASN A 129 -12.13 15.41 5.60
CA ASN A 129 -12.22 16.36 6.71
C ASN A 129 -11.24 16.04 7.86
N GLY A 130 -10.25 15.18 7.63
CA GLY A 130 -9.18 14.94 8.61
C GLY A 130 -8.34 16.20 8.84
N THR A 131 -8.01 16.50 10.10
CA THR A 131 -7.20 17.67 10.44
C THR A 131 -5.72 17.44 10.11
N LEU A 132 -5.00 18.49 9.70
CA LEU A 132 -3.56 18.40 9.40
C LEU A 132 -2.76 18.03 10.66
N GLN A 133 -3.16 18.54 11.82
CA GLN A 133 -2.53 18.24 13.10
C GLN A 133 -2.60 16.73 13.42
N GLU A 134 -3.76 16.10 13.22
CA GLU A 134 -3.92 14.66 13.39
C GLU A 134 -3.09 13.85 12.39
N ALA A 135 -2.89 14.33 11.15
CA ALA A 135 -1.96 13.69 10.22
C ALA A 135 -0.54 13.69 10.81
N TYR A 136 -0.05 14.85 11.28
CA TYR A 136 1.28 14.94 11.88
C TYR A 136 1.44 14.00 13.08
N PHE A 137 0.46 13.92 13.98
CA PHE A 137 0.51 12.98 15.10
C PHE A 137 0.46 11.51 14.66
N SER A 138 -0.40 11.17 13.70
CA SER A 138 -0.63 9.79 13.27
C SER A 138 0.54 9.22 12.48
N PHE A 139 1.15 10.02 11.61
CA PHE A 139 2.30 9.60 10.80
C PHE A 139 3.62 9.81 11.52
N MET A 140 3.91 11.06 11.88
CA MET A 140 5.24 11.43 12.35
C MET A 140 5.37 11.25 13.87
N GLY A 141 4.34 11.59 14.65
CA GLY A 141 4.32 11.33 16.08
C GLY A 141 4.50 9.84 16.40
N ARG A 142 3.69 8.98 15.79
CA ARG A 142 3.85 7.52 15.91
C ARG A 142 5.13 7.01 15.24
N GLY A 143 5.52 7.56 14.09
CA GLY A 143 6.75 7.17 13.39
C GLY A 143 8.01 7.42 14.22
N ILE A 144 8.14 8.61 14.81
CA ILE A 144 9.23 8.98 15.71
C ILE A 144 9.18 8.14 16.99
N GLY A 145 7.99 7.95 17.57
CA GLY A 145 7.83 7.07 18.74
C GLY A 145 8.30 5.64 18.48
N ALA A 146 7.97 5.10 17.29
CA ALA A 146 8.44 3.79 16.85
C ALA A 146 9.95 3.76 16.63
N LEU A 147 10.52 4.79 16.02
CA LEU A 147 11.96 4.92 15.81
C LEU A 147 12.71 4.92 17.15
N VAL A 148 12.27 5.73 18.12
CA VAL A 148 12.88 5.80 19.46
C VAL A 148 12.77 4.44 20.17
N ALA A 149 11.61 3.79 20.13
CA ALA A 149 11.44 2.45 20.71
C ALA A 149 12.37 1.41 20.06
N PHE A 150 12.54 1.49 18.73
CA PHE A 150 13.46 0.61 18.00
C PHE A 150 14.93 0.90 18.34
N LEU A 151 15.32 2.17 18.51
CA LEU A 151 16.68 2.53 18.93
C LEU A 151 16.99 2.03 20.33
N ILE A 152 16.05 2.16 21.27
CA ILE A 152 16.20 1.59 22.63
C ILE A 152 16.40 0.09 22.54
N TYR A 153 15.58 -0.61 21.74
CA TYR A 153 15.73 -2.04 21.53
C TYR A 153 17.09 -2.40 20.91
N PHE A 154 17.53 -1.64 19.90
CA PHE A 154 18.81 -1.85 19.24
C PHE A 154 20.00 -1.66 20.18
N ILE A 155 19.96 -0.64 21.05
CA ILE A 155 20.99 -0.44 22.09
C ILE A 155 21.02 -1.65 23.01
N ILE A 156 19.87 -2.11 23.52
CA ILE A 156 19.79 -3.30 24.39
C ILE A 156 20.32 -4.55 23.67
N ALA A 157 19.99 -4.73 22.39
CA ALA A 157 20.47 -5.84 21.58
C ALA A 157 21.99 -5.78 21.39
N SER A 158 22.56 -4.61 21.13
CA SER A 158 24.01 -4.41 20.97
C SER A 158 24.79 -4.71 22.25
N VAL A 159 24.27 -4.25 23.40
CA VAL A 159 24.87 -4.55 24.72
C VAL A 159 24.77 -6.05 25.01
N SER A 160 23.62 -6.66 24.73
CA SER A 160 23.42 -8.11 24.90
C SER A 160 24.38 -8.95 24.05
N ALA A 161 24.72 -8.48 22.84
CA ALA A 161 25.68 -9.14 21.96
C ALA A 161 27.11 -9.12 22.52
N SER A 162 27.46 -8.09 23.30
CA SER A 162 28.78 -8.03 23.96
C SER A 162 28.93 -9.03 25.11
N VAL A 163 27.81 -9.54 25.65
CA VAL A 163 27.80 -10.49 26.78
C VAL A 163 27.81 -11.95 26.31
N SER A 164 26.98 -12.31 25.33
CA SER A 164 26.96 -13.68 24.80
C SER A 164 26.45 -13.77 23.36
N ALA A 165 27.07 -14.68 22.58
CA ALA A 165 26.68 -14.92 21.19
C ALA A 165 25.27 -15.51 21.07
N SER A 166 24.88 -16.40 21.98
CA SER A 166 23.54 -17.02 21.98
C SER A 166 22.43 -15.99 22.23
N LEU A 167 22.62 -15.06 23.17
CA LEU A 167 21.67 -13.98 23.43
C LEU A 167 21.58 -13.02 22.23
N SER A 168 22.70 -12.76 21.54
CA SER A 168 22.70 -11.96 20.31
C SER A 168 21.77 -12.53 19.23
N VAL A 169 21.77 -13.86 19.05
CA VAL A 169 20.90 -14.52 18.06
C VAL A 169 19.44 -14.38 18.45
N VAL A 170 19.11 -14.54 19.74
CA VAL A 170 17.75 -14.36 20.25
C VAL A 170 17.26 -12.93 20.06
N MET A 171 18.11 -11.93 20.34
CA MET A 171 17.79 -10.52 20.12
C MET A 171 17.68 -10.17 18.63
N PHE A 172 18.48 -10.80 17.77
CA PHE A 172 18.33 -10.62 16.33
C PHE A 172 16.97 -11.13 15.83
N ILE A 173 16.55 -12.32 16.26
CA ILE A 173 15.21 -12.86 15.90
C ILE A 173 14.10 -11.99 16.51
N GLY A 174 14.27 -11.54 17.75
CA GLY A 174 13.34 -10.63 18.42
C GLY A 174 13.16 -9.29 17.70
N SER A 175 14.19 -8.80 17.00
CA SER A 175 14.13 -7.54 16.25
C SER A 175 13.04 -7.53 15.17
N PHE A 176 12.80 -8.67 14.52
CA PHE A 176 11.72 -8.80 13.54
C PHE A 176 10.34 -8.69 14.18
N LEU A 177 10.15 -9.26 15.37
CA LEU A 177 8.90 -9.16 16.11
C LEU A 177 8.67 -7.75 16.63
N VAL A 178 9.71 -7.09 17.16
CA VAL A 178 9.64 -5.69 17.61
C VAL A 178 9.33 -4.78 16.44
N MET A 179 10.03 -4.93 15.31
CA MET A 179 9.77 -4.14 14.11
C MET A 179 8.34 -4.34 13.59
N ALA A 180 7.83 -5.58 13.58
CA ALA A 180 6.46 -5.86 13.20
C ALA A 180 5.43 -5.23 14.16
N ALA A 181 5.69 -5.26 15.48
CA ALA A 181 4.82 -4.66 16.47
C ALA A 181 4.77 -3.12 16.34
N LEU A 182 5.93 -2.49 16.16
CA LEU A 182 6.03 -1.04 15.98
C LEU A 182 5.38 -0.59 14.67
N TYR A 183 5.61 -1.33 13.58
CA TYR A 183 4.94 -1.06 12.31
C TYR A 183 3.42 -1.21 12.42
N ALA A 184 2.94 -2.24 13.11
CA ALA A 184 1.51 -2.44 13.38
C ALA A 184 0.89 -1.29 14.17
N TRP A 185 1.63 -0.72 15.14
CA TRP A 185 1.18 0.42 15.91
C TRP A 185 1.09 1.71 15.09
N VAL A 186 2.08 1.96 14.21
CA VAL A 186 2.07 3.10 13.29
C VAL A 186 0.92 2.96 12.28
N ILE A 187 0.82 1.83 11.59
CA ILE A 187 -0.19 1.64 10.54
C ILE A 187 -1.61 1.65 11.09
N ALA A 188 -1.84 1.15 12.31
CA ALA A 188 -3.15 1.25 12.96
C ALA A 188 -3.60 2.71 13.14
N GLY A 189 -2.66 3.62 13.48
CA GLY A 189 -2.95 5.04 13.62
C GLY A 189 -3.24 5.71 12.29
N VAL A 190 -2.41 5.43 11.29
CA VAL A 190 -2.58 5.94 9.92
C VAL A 190 -3.91 5.50 9.32
N GLN A 191 -4.26 4.22 9.44
CA GLN A 191 -5.53 3.69 8.94
C GLN A 191 -6.73 4.26 9.69
N ASN A 192 -6.61 4.47 11.00
CA ASN A 192 -7.68 5.09 11.79
C ASN A 192 -7.90 6.55 11.40
N TYR A 193 -6.83 7.28 11.09
CA TYR A 193 -6.91 8.65 10.61
C TYR A 193 -7.66 8.73 9.26
N PHE A 194 -7.28 7.91 8.28
CA PHE A 194 -7.96 7.94 6.98
C PHE A 194 -9.40 7.43 7.05
N ALA A 195 -9.65 6.33 7.77
CA ALA A 195 -11.00 5.75 7.85
C ALA A 195 -12.04 6.71 8.44
N ASN A 196 -11.65 7.57 9.39
CA ASN A 196 -12.52 8.57 10.00
C ASN A 196 -12.51 9.93 9.28
N GLY A 197 -11.59 10.13 8.32
CA GLY A 197 -11.42 11.39 7.61
C GLY A 197 -12.30 11.55 6.38
N TYR A 198 -12.76 10.45 5.77
CA TYR A 198 -13.59 10.51 4.57
C TYR A 198 -15.05 10.91 4.86
N ARG A 199 -15.65 11.59 3.88
CA ARG A 199 -17.06 11.99 3.85
C ARG A 199 -17.61 11.88 2.43
N TYR A 200 -18.93 11.68 2.34
CA TYR A 200 -19.69 11.65 1.10
C TYR A 200 -20.93 12.54 1.26
N GLY A 201 -20.89 13.77 0.73
CA GLY A 201 -21.89 14.80 1.04
C GLY A 201 -22.07 14.98 2.56
N ASP A 202 -23.30 14.77 3.05
CA ASP A 202 -23.64 14.85 4.48
C ASP A 202 -23.31 13.57 5.29
N TRP A 203 -22.82 12.53 4.63
CA TRP A 203 -22.51 11.24 5.24
C TRP A 203 -21.05 11.19 5.68
N GLN A 204 -20.82 10.83 6.95
CA GLN A 204 -19.48 10.70 7.50
C GLN A 204 -19.09 9.24 7.70
N PHE A 205 -17.88 8.89 7.24
CA PHE A 205 -17.29 7.60 7.53
C PHE A 205 -16.71 7.61 8.95
N SER A 206 -16.99 6.55 9.69
CA SER A 206 -16.50 6.32 11.04
C SER A 206 -16.04 4.87 11.17
N ALA A 207 -14.88 4.67 11.77
CA ALA A 207 -14.35 3.35 12.11
C ALA A 207 -13.60 3.41 13.44
N GLN A 208 -13.92 2.47 14.32
CA GLN A 208 -13.18 2.26 15.57
C GLN A 208 -12.15 1.15 15.39
N LEU A 209 -10.95 1.51 14.93
CA LEU A 209 -9.90 0.54 14.67
C LEU A 209 -9.10 0.22 15.94
N THR A 210 -9.12 -1.05 16.34
CA THR A 210 -8.39 -1.52 17.52
C THR A 210 -6.95 -1.90 17.17
N THR A 211 -5.96 -1.24 17.80
CA THR A 211 -4.52 -1.54 17.62
C THR A 211 -4.16 -3.00 17.89
N ARG A 212 -4.86 -3.66 18.83
CA ARG A 212 -4.65 -5.07 19.18
C ARG A 212 -4.83 -6.00 17.96
N PHE A 213 -5.79 -5.71 17.08
CA PHE A 213 -6.00 -6.52 15.88
C PHE A 213 -4.80 -6.44 14.93
N PHE A 214 -4.29 -5.22 14.71
CA PHE A 214 -3.11 -4.99 13.88
C PHE A 214 -1.89 -5.69 14.48
N LEU A 215 -1.62 -5.49 15.78
CA LEU A 215 -0.49 -6.14 16.46
C LEU A 215 -0.52 -7.66 16.28
N HIS A 216 -1.67 -8.29 16.54
CA HIS A 216 -1.81 -9.74 16.40
C HIS A 216 -1.62 -10.21 14.94
N THR A 217 -2.14 -9.46 13.97
CA THR A 217 -1.99 -9.79 12.54
C THR A 217 -0.54 -9.70 12.08
N TYR A 218 0.15 -8.61 12.42
CA TYR A 218 1.55 -8.39 12.04
C TYR A 218 2.52 -9.30 12.80
N LEU A 219 2.28 -9.60 14.08
CA LEU A 219 3.10 -10.54 14.83
C LEU A 219 2.97 -11.97 14.27
N LYS A 220 1.76 -12.41 13.91
CA LYS A 220 1.57 -13.69 13.20
C LYS A 220 2.29 -13.72 11.86
N ALA A 221 2.17 -12.64 11.09
CA ALA A 221 2.85 -12.52 9.80
C ALA A 221 4.38 -12.55 9.95
N ALA A 222 4.93 -11.88 10.96
CA ALA A 222 6.36 -11.89 11.27
C ALA A 222 6.82 -13.29 11.71
N ALA A 223 6.05 -13.98 12.55
CA ALA A 223 6.36 -15.35 12.95
C ALA A 223 6.38 -16.31 11.74
N ILE A 224 5.40 -16.19 10.82
CA ILE A 224 5.37 -16.97 9.57
C ILE A 224 6.58 -16.61 8.68
N GLY A 225 6.93 -15.33 8.59
CA GLY A 225 8.09 -14.86 7.84
C GLY A 225 9.43 -15.38 8.39
N VAL A 226 9.62 -15.34 9.71
CA VAL A 226 10.82 -15.89 10.35
C VAL A 226 10.88 -17.41 10.16
N ALA A 227 9.76 -18.12 10.37
CA ALA A 227 9.69 -19.56 10.17
C ALA A 227 10.00 -19.96 8.72
N SER A 228 9.54 -19.18 7.73
CA SER A 228 9.80 -19.45 6.32
C SER A 228 11.26 -19.19 5.95
N VAL A 229 11.89 -18.15 6.48
CA VAL A 229 13.32 -17.90 6.30
C VAL A 229 14.15 -19.02 6.91
N LEU A 230 13.81 -19.47 8.12
CA LEU A 230 14.49 -20.60 8.77
C LEU A 230 14.31 -21.90 7.97
N ALA A 231 13.13 -22.15 7.38
CA ALA A 231 12.88 -23.29 6.52
C ALA A 231 13.68 -23.24 5.21
N ILE A 232 13.85 -22.04 4.62
CA ILE A 232 14.68 -21.86 3.43
C ILE A 232 16.15 -22.08 3.79
N ILE A 233 16.62 -21.55 4.92
CA ILE A 233 17.99 -21.76 5.39
C ILE A 233 18.25 -23.25 5.66
N SER A 234 17.34 -23.95 6.34
CA SER A 234 17.51 -25.38 6.61
C SER A 234 17.50 -26.21 5.32
N MET A 235 16.63 -25.89 4.36
CA MET A 235 16.62 -26.53 3.04
C MET A 235 17.94 -26.31 2.30
N VAL A 236 18.49 -25.09 2.32
CA VAL A 236 19.79 -24.79 1.72
C VAL A 236 20.91 -25.57 2.40
N LEU A 237 20.92 -25.61 3.73
CA LEU A 237 21.93 -26.38 4.47
C LEU A 237 21.85 -27.87 4.12
N ILE A 238 20.65 -28.45 4.05
CA ILE A 238 20.46 -29.85 3.64
C ILE A 238 20.98 -30.08 2.21
N MET A 239 20.70 -29.17 1.28
CA MET A 239 21.16 -29.29 -0.11
C MET A 239 22.68 -29.19 -0.21
N VAL A 240 23.30 -28.26 0.52
CA VAL A 240 24.75 -28.08 0.54
C VAL A 240 25.43 -29.28 1.21
N PHE A 241 25.07 -29.60 2.45
CA PHE A 241 25.70 -30.68 3.22
C PHE A 241 25.37 -32.08 2.72
N GLY A 242 24.19 -32.28 2.11
CA GLY A 242 23.80 -33.55 1.50
C GLY A 242 24.54 -33.85 0.20
N SER A 243 25.15 -32.85 -0.42
CA SER A 243 25.97 -32.99 -1.64
C SER A 243 27.46 -33.21 -1.37
N ILE A 244 27.91 -33.04 -0.11
CA ILE A 244 29.29 -33.26 0.28
C ILE A 244 29.50 -34.75 0.49
N ASP A 245 30.28 -35.38 -0.39
CA ASP A 245 30.78 -36.73 -0.17
C ASP A 245 31.87 -36.70 0.92
N PHE A 246 31.49 -37.12 2.13
CA PHE A 246 32.39 -37.15 3.30
C PHE A 246 33.64 -38.03 3.08
N SER A 247 33.65 -38.92 2.08
CA SER A 247 34.82 -39.75 1.76
C SER A 247 35.90 -39.00 0.95
N ASN A 248 35.54 -37.90 0.29
CA ASN A 248 36.41 -37.07 -0.57
C ASN A 248 36.80 -35.73 0.07
N LEU A 249 36.73 -35.61 1.40
CA LEU A 249 37.03 -34.39 2.17
C LEU A 249 38.47 -33.87 2.05
N THR A 250 39.41 -34.68 1.54
CA THR A 250 40.79 -34.25 1.31
C THR A 250 40.96 -33.38 0.06
N ASN A 251 40.02 -33.45 -0.89
CA ASN A 251 40.03 -32.66 -2.12
C ASN A 251 39.02 -31.50 -2.03
N TRP A 252 39.35 -30.50 -1.20
CA TRP A 252 38.51 -29.32 -0.90
C TRP A 252 38.14 -28.48 -2.14
N GLU A 253 38.86 -28.65 -3.25
CA GLU A 253 38.59 -27.92 -4.51
C GLU A 253 37.45 -28.52 -5.35
N SER A 254 37.13 -29.82 -5.22
CA SER A 254 36.21 -30.50 -6.15
C SER A 254 34.78 -30.68 -5.66
N SER A 255 34.49 -30.53 -4.35
CA SER A 255 33.16 -30.78 -3.78
C SER A 255 32.19 -29.60 -3.91
N LEU A 256 32.69 -28.38 -3.99
CA LEU A 256 31.89 -27.15 -4.20
C LEU A 256 31.44 -26.94 -5.65
N LEU A 257 32.11 -27.58 -6.61
CA LEU A 257 31.83 -27.46 -8.05
C LEU A 257 30.98 -28.63 -8.60
N ALA A 258 30.81 -29.71 -7.83
CA ALA A 258 30.10 -30.92 -8.27
C ALA A 258 28.58 -30.90 -8.00
N SER A 259 28.07 -29.95 -7.21
CA SER A 259 26.68 -29.89 -6.73
C SER A 259 25.83 -28.85 -7.46
N GLY A 260 25.67 -29.00 -8.78
CA GLY A 260 24.90 -28.05 -9.60
C GLY A 260 25.56 -26.67 -9.72
N SER A 261 25.13 -25.84 -10.68
CA SER A 261 25.66 -24.48 -10.74
C SER A 261 25.21 -23.72 -9.48
N PRO A 262 26.11 -23.01 -8.75
CA PRO A 262 25.73 -22.16 -7.60
C PRO A 262 24.57 -21.21 -7.90
N PHE A 263 24.41 -20.87 -9.19
CA PHE A 263 23.30 -20.12 -9.75
C PHE A 263 21.92 -20.74 -9.46
N MET A 264 21.74 -22.07 -9.57
CA MET A 264 20.45 -22.72 -9.34
C MET A 264 20.02 -22.69 -7.86
N LEU A 265 20.97 -22.84 -6.95
CA LEU A 265 20.72 -22.74 -5.50
C LEU A 265 20.30 -21.31 -5.15
N ILE A 266 21.05 -20.32 -5.62
CA ILE A 266 20.72 -18.90 -5.43
C ILE A 266 19.33 -18.61 -6.00
N ALA A 267 19.05 -19.01 -7.24
CA ALA A 267 17.74 -18.80 -7.88
C ALA A 267 16.60 -19.40 -7.05
N THR A 268 16.76 -20.62 -6.53
CA THR A 268 15.74 -21.29 -5.71
C THR A 268 15.47 -20.55 -4.41
N VAL A 269 16.52 -20.06 -3.73
CA VAL A 269 16.39 -19.26 -2.50
C VAL A 269 15.65 -17.95 -2.77
N TYR A 270 16.04 -17.22 -3.81
CA TYR A 270 15.40 -15.95 -4.16
C TYR A 270 13.94 -16.14 -4.58
N ILE A 271 13.63 -17.17 -5.37
CA ILE A 271 12.25 -17.51 -5.75
C ILE A 271 11.43 -17.84 -4.49
N GLY A 272 11.97 -18.66 -3.59
CA GLY A 272 11.32 -18.98 -2.32
C GLY A 272 11.03 -17.73 -1.48
N MET A 273 12.01 -16.83 -1.35
CA MET A 273 11.83 -15.56 -0.62
C MET A 273 10.79 -14.65 -1.26
N ILE A 274 10.77 -14.53 -2.59
CA ILE A 274 9.78 -13.72 -3.31
C ILE A 274 8.37 -14.28 -3.11
N VAL A 275 8.19 -15.59 -3.30
CA VAL A 275 6.88 -16.25 -3.14
C VAL A 275 6.38 -16.11 -1.70
N MET A 276 7.25 -16.31 -0.72
CA MET A 276 6.90 -16.16 0.70
C MET A 276 6.62 -14.70 1.07
N GLY A 277 7.39 -13.74 0.55
CA GLY A 277 7.13 -12.32 0.74
C GLY A 277 5.76 -11.92 0.19
N ILE A 278 5.44 -12.36 -1.04
CA ILE A 278 4.12 -12.16 -1.65
C ILE A 278 3.02 -12.76 -0.77
N ALA A 279 3.19 -13.99 -0.29
CA ALA A 279 2.19 -14.66 0.54
C ALA A 279 1.96 -13.94 1.88
N VAL A 280 3.02 -13.47 2.54
CA VAL A 280 2.93 -12.71 3.79
C VAL A 280 2.24 -11.37 3.58
N THR A 281 2.63 -10.61 2.54
CA THR A 281 1.97 -9.34 2.20
C THR A 281 0.50 -9.56 1.84
N ALA A 282 0.18 -10.56 1.03
CA ALA A 282 -1.19 -10.90 0.67
C ALA A 282 -2.04 -11.28 1.89
N TYR A 283 -1.48 -12.04 2.84
CA TYR A 283 -2.13 -12.34 4.12
C TYR A 283 -2.43 -11.06 4.90
N ILE A 284 -1.44 -10.18 5.10
CA ILE A 284 -1.62 -8.92 5.82
C ILE A 284 -2.70 -8.05 5.14
N THR A 285 -2.58 -7.83 3.83
CA THR A 285 -3.51 -7.00 3.05
C THR A 285 -4.95 -7.51 3.17
N SER A 286 -5.18 -8.81 2.98
CA SER A 286 -6.52 -9.41 3.09
C SER A 286 -7.13 -9.23 4.49
N ARG A 287 -6.35 -9.44 5.56
CA ARG A 287 -6.84 -9.39 6.94
C ARG A 287 -7.09 -7.97 7.42
N VAL A 288 -6.17 -7.06 7.11
CA VAL A 288 -6.30 -5.64 7.44
C VAL A 288 -7.47 -5.03 6.68
N ARG A 289 -7.62 -5.31 5.38
CA ARG A 289 -8.74 -4.79 4.59
C ARG A 289 -10.09 -5.30 5.07
N ASN A 290 -10.25 -6.61 5.29
CA ASN A 290 -11.50 -7.16 5.82
C ASN A 290 -11.86 -6.56 7.18
N TYR A 291 -10.86 -6.35 8.04
CA TYR A 291 -11.07 -5.72 9.35
C TYR A 291 -11.51 -4.27 9.22
N ILE A 292 -10.78 -3.46 8.44
CA ILE A 292 -11.13 -2.05 8.22
C ILE A 292 -12.55 -1.93 7.68
N PHE A 293 -12.88 -2.67 6.62
CA PHE A 293 -14.23 -2.64 6.03
C PHE A 293 -15.29 -3.09 7.03
N SER A 294 -15.05 -4.15 7.81
CA SER A 294 -16.02 -4.61 8.83
C SER A 294 -16.32 -3.59 9.93
N GLN A 295 -15.41 -2.65 10.18
CA GLN A 295 -15.57 -1.57 11.17
C GLN A 295 -16.03 -0.26 10.54
N LEU A 296 -16.01 -0.14 9.21
CA LEU A 296 -16.44 1.05 8.51
C LEU A 296 -17.96 1.14 8.51
N VAL A 297 -18.44 2.24 9.09
CA VAL A 297 -19.85 2.63 9.08
C VAL A 297 -19.93 4.04 8.52
N MET A 298 -20.91 4.29 7.68
CA MET A 298 -21.23 5.61 7.17
C MET A 298 -22.59 6.03 7.70
N GLN A 299 -22.62 7.15 8.42
CA GLN A 299 -23.81 7.68 9.10
C GLN A 299 -24.02 9.14 8.71
N GLN A 300 -25.28 9.55 8.65
CA GLN A 300 -25.65 10.94 8.39
C GLN A 300 -25.72 11.71 9.71
N ALA A 301 -25.21 12.94 9.73
CA ALA A 301 -25.18 13.77 10.94
C ALA A 301 -26.59 14.11 11.50
N LEU A 302 -27.63 14.02 10.67
CA LEU A 302 -29.01 14.39 11.03
C LEU A 302 -29.92 13.19 11.35
N ASN A 303 -29.54 11.96 10.98
CA ASN A 303 -30.35 10.75 11.15
C ASN A 303 -29.47 9.56 11.55
N GLU A 304 -29.49 9.19 12.83
CA GLU A 304 -28.71 8.07 13.37
C GLU A 304 -29.26 6.68 12.95
N ASP A 305 -30.53 6.61 12.53
CA ASP A 305 -31.19 5.34 12.19
C ASP A 305 -30.77 4.75 10.85
N THR A 306 -30.25 5.58 9.93
CA THR A 306 -29.74 5.13 8.62
C THR A 306 -28.22 5.04 8.67
N ALA A 307 -27.72 3.80 8.65
CA ALA A 307 -26.29 3.52 8.63
C ALA A 307 -25.97 2.55 7.49
N PHE A 308 -25.01 2.92 6.65
CA PHE A 308 -24.42 2.03 5.67
C PHE A 308 -23.20 1.33 6.29
N ARG A 309 -23.12 0.02 6.13
CA ARG A 309 -21.97 -0.77 6.58
C ARG A 309 -21.20 -1.27 5.39
N PHE A 310 -19.89 -1.40 5.54
CA PHE A 310 -19.04 -1.96 4.50
C PHE A 310 -18.59 -3.36 4.90
N GLU A 311 -18.40 -4.21 3.92
CA GLU A 311 -17.86 -5.55 4.13
C GLU A 311 -16.82 -5.82 3.06
N SER A 312 -15.72 -6.46 3.47
CA SER A 312 -14.81 -7.08 2.53
C SER A 312 -14.59 -8.54 2.90
N THR A 313 -14.72 -9.43 1.91
CA THR A 313 -14.68 -10.89 2.07
C THR A 313 -13.40 -11.49 1.47
N LEU A 314 -12.32 -10.70 1.34
CA LEU A 314 -11.09 -11.14 0.69
C LEU A 314 -10.51 -12.36 1.40
N SER A 315 -10.30 -13.44 0.64
CA SER A 315 -9.65 -14.63 1.16
C SER A 315 -8.14 -14.51 1.01
N ALA A 316 -7.38 -14.80 2.07
CA ALA A 316 -5.92 -14.76 2.01
C ALA A 316 -5.37 -15.70 0.93
N ARG A 317 -5.93 -16.91 0.81
CA ARG A 317 -5.51 -17.90 -0.20
C ARG A 317 -5.84 -17.45 -1.63
N GLY A 318 -7.06 -16.93 -1.85
CA GLY A 318 -7.48 -16.45 -3.18
C GLY A 318 -6.65 -15.24 -3.61
N TYR A 319 -6.42 -14.28 -2.71
CA TYR A 319 -5.60 -13.11 -2.99
C TYR A 319 -4.13 -13.48 -3.24
N THR A 320 -3.54 -14.39 -2.46
CA THR A 320 -2.18 -14.90 -2.74
C THR A 320 -2.09 -15.55 -4.12
N GLY A 321 -3.05 -16.39 -4.50
CA GLY A 321 -3.10 -17.00 -5.83
C GLY A 321 -3.19 -15.96 -6.95
N LEU A 322 -4.01 -14.92 -6.75
CA LEU A 322 -4.11 -13.79 -7.68
C LEU A 322 -2.77 -13.07 -7.83
N VAL A 323 -2.14 -12.66 -6.72
CA VAL A 323 -0.87 -11.89 -6.74
C VAL A 323 0.27 -12.72 -7.36
N ILE A 324 0.37 -14.01 -7.02
CA ILE A 324 1.37 -14.91 -7.64
C ILE A 324 1.14 -15.01 -9.15
N SER A 325 -0.11 -15.26 -9.58
CA SER A 325 -0.41 -15.34 -11.02
C SER A 325 -0.12 -14.03 -11.75
N ASN A 326 -0.41 -12.89 -11.12
CA ASN A 326 -0.15 -11.56 -11.65
C ASN A 326 1.35 -11.24 -11.71
N PHE A 327 2.12 -11.69 -10.72
CA PHE A 327 3.57 -11.58 -10.71
C PHE A 327 4.18 -12.40 -11.85
N LEU A 328 3.76 -13.65 -12.02
CA LEU A 328 4.22 -14.52 -13.11
C LEU A 328 3.87 -13.94 -14.49
N LEU A 329 2.65 -13.45 -14.68
CA LEU A 329 2.24 -12.80 -15.92
C LEU A 329 3.13 -11.59 -16.24
N GLN A 330 3.42 -10.74 -15.25
CA GLN A 330 4.31 -9.59 -15.46
C GLN A 330 5.75 -10.00 -15.71
N ALA A 331 6.26 -11.01 -15.00
CA ALA A 331 7.63 -11.50 -15.19
C ALA A 331 7.83 -12.10 -16.59
N VAL A 332 6.91 -12.96 -17.03
CA VAL A 332 7.00 -13.63 -18.35
C VAL A 332 6.83 -12.64 -19.50
N THR A 333 5.97 -11.64 -19.34
CA THR A 333 5.70 -10.64 -20.39
C THR A 333 6.60 -9.41 -20.32
N VAL A 334 7.60 -9.40 -19.41
CA VAL A 334 8.50 -8.25 -19.18
C VAL A 334 7.69 -6.96 -18.93
N GLY A 335 6.62 -7.07 -18.14
CA GLY A 335 5.76 -5.96 -17.74
C GLY A 335 4.65 -5.57 -18.73
N ILE A 336 4.60 -6.15 -19.94
CA ILE A 336 3.55 -5.84 -20.93
C ILE A 336 2.16 -6.23 -20.40
N ALA A 337 2.05 -7.29 -19.57
CA ALA A 337 0.79 -7.73 -18.98
C ALA A 337 0.23 -6.80 -17.88
N ARG A 338 0.90 -5.68 -17.54
CA ARG A 338 0.47 -4.77 -16.45
C ARG A 338 -1.00 -4.33 -16.58
N PRO A 339 -1.55 -3.99 -17.77
CA PRO A 339 -2.96 -3.60 -17.90
C PRO A 339 -3.96 -4.69 -17.49
N TRP A 340 -3.70 -5.94 -17.90
CA TRP A 340 -4.50 -7.09 -17.48
C TRP A 340 -4.38 -7.35 -15.99
N VAL A 341 -3.18 -7.20 -15.41
CA VAL A 341 -2.98 -7.34 -13.96
C VAL A 341 -3.78 -6.29 -13.19
N MET A 342 -3.78 -5.03 -13.64
CA MET A 342 -4.58 -3.97 -13.00
C MET A 342 -6.08 -4.30 -13.07
N VAL A 343 -6.60 -4.69 -14.24
CA VAL A 343 -8.01 -5.08 -14.39
C VAL A 343 -8.38 -6.29 -13.54
N ARG A 344 -7.58 -7.37 -13.56
CA ARG A 344 -7.82 -8.57 -12.74
C ARG A 344 -7.81 -8.25 -11.25
N THR A 345 -6.91 -7.38 -10.82
CA THR A 345 -6.82 -6.97 -9.41
C THR A 345 -8.05 -6.15 -9.01
N THR A 346 -8.43 -5.14 -9.80
CA THR A 346 -9.61 -4.32 -9.51
C THR A 346 -10.90 -5.15 -9.51
N CYS A 347 -11.06 -6.06 -10.47
CA CYS A 347 -12.20 -6.98 -10.54
C CYS A 347 -12.30 -7.85 -9.27
N TYR A 348 -11.20 -8.49 -8.87
CA TYR A 348 -11.17 -9.30 -7.65
C TYR A 348 -11.49 -8.48 -6.39
N LEU A 349 -10.95 -7.26 -6.28
CA LEU A 349 -11.21 -6.38 -5.16
C LEU A 349 -12.68 -5.90 -5.13
N ALA A 350 -13.27 -5.61 -6.29
CA ALA A 350 -14.67 -5.22 -6.41
C ALA A 350 -15.60 -6.37 -5.97
N GLU A 351 -15.42 -7.57 -6.52
CA GLU A 351 -16.24 -8.75 -6.18
C GLU A 351 -16.24 -9.11 -4.69
N HIS A 352 -15.16 -8.76 -3.97
CA HIS A 352 -15.01 -9.01 -2.54
C HIS A 352 -15.23 -7.75 -1.70
N THR A 353 -15.92 -6.77 -2.23
CA THR A 353 -16.34 -5.55 -1.52
C THR A 353 -17.84 -5.39 -1.65
N ALA A 354 -18.53 -5.10 -0.56
CA ALA A 354 -19.96 -4.86 -0.57
C ALA A 354 -20.35 -3.73 0.38
N VAL A 355 -21.43 -3.04 0.01
CA VAL A 355 -22.11 -2.04 0.83
C VAL A 355 -23.43 -2.64 1.29
N ILE A 356 -23.71 -2.57 2.59
CA ILE A 356 -24.93 -3.07 3.22
C ILE A 356 -25.75 -1.88 3.68
N GLY A 357 -26.94 -1.73 3.10
CA GLY A 357 -27.84 -0.62 3.40
C GLY A 357 -28.80 -0.38 2.23
N ASP A 358 -29.83 0.42 2.47
CA ASP A 358 -30.80 0.78 1.44
C ASP A 358 -30.25 1.93 0.58
N MET A 359 -29.80 1.61 -0.63
CA MET A 359 -29.20 2.58 -1.54
C MET A 359 -30.21 3.61 -2.07
N ASP A 360 -31.52 3.38 -1.97
CA ASP A 360 -32.53 4.37 -2.38
C ASP A 360 -32.61 5.54 -1.39
N LEU A 361 -32.18 5.31 -0.14
CA LEU A 361 -32.04 6.32 0.91
C LEU A 361 -30.75 7.13 0.79
N LEU A 362 -29.81 6.71 -0.06
CA LEU A 362 -28.57 7.45 -0.33
C LEU A 362 -28.85 8.64 -1.28
N LYS A 363 -29.68 9.58 -0.80
CA LYS A 363 -29.88 10.89 -1.42
C LYS A 363 -29.05 11.91 -0.65
N SER A 364 -28.03 12.44 -1.31
CA SER A 364 -27.18 13.48 -0.76
C SER A 364 -27.23 14.70 -1.67
N THR A 365 -27.19 15.88 -1.06
CA THR A 365 -27.01 17.13 -1.81
C THR A 365 -25.52 17.39 -1.92
N ASP A 366 -25.05 17.80 -3.10
CA ASP A 366 -23.64 18.15 -3.28
C ASP A 366 -23.33 19.38 -2.41
N GLN A 367 -22.36 19.24 -1.51
CA GLN A 367 -21.84 20.40 -0.80
C GLN A 367 -20.77 21.04 -1.68
N SER A 368 -20.79 22.37 -1.81
CA SER A 368 -19.74 23.09 -2.52
C SER A 368 -18.40 22.76 -1.87
N SER A 369 -17.57 21.95 -2.54
CA SER A 369 -16.24 21.66 -2.03
C SER A 369 -15.41 22.95 -2.09
N ASP A 370 -14.95 23.42 -0.93
CA ASP A 370 -14.12 24.62 -0.82
C ASP A 370 -12.65 24.36 -1.25
N VAL A 371 -12.42 23.26 -1.97
CA VAL A 371 -11.10 22.87 -2.48
C VAL A 371 -10.86 23.60 -3.81
N LYS A 372 -10.62 24.91 -3.72
CA LYS A 372 -9.90 25.61 -4.80
C LYS A 372 -8.50 25.01 -4.84
N SER A 373 -8.26 24.12 -5.80
CA SER A 373 -6.97 23.49 -6.16
C SER A 373 -5.77 24.29 -5.65
N ALA A 374 -5.28 23.96 -4.46
CA ALA A 374 -4.14 24.63 -3.88
C ALA A 374 -2.86 24.03 -4.48
N ILE A 375 -1.81 24.84 -4.66
CA ILE A 375 -0.51 24.37 -5.15
C ILE A 375 0.04 23.21 -4.29
N SER A 376 -0.36 23.16 -3.01
CA SER A 376 -0.09 22.04 -2.10
C SER A 376 -0.68 20.71 -2.57
N ASP A 377 -1.93 20.73 -3.01
CA ASP A 377 -2.70 19.56 -3.45
C ASP A 377 -2.14 19.01 -4.76
N GLU A 378 -1.71 19.90 -5.63
CA GLU A 378 -1.00 19.56 -6.85
C GLU A 378 0.34 18.88 -6.51
N LEU A 379 1.15 19.47 -5.63
CA LEU A 379 2.48 18.95 -5.26
C LEU A 379 2.41 17.57 -4.62
N ALA A 380 1.43 17.34 -3.74
CA ALA A 380 1.16 16.04 -3.16
C ALA A 380 0.96 14.94 -4.22
N GLN A 381 0.23 15.25 -5.30
CA GLN A 381 -0.12 14.29 -6.36
C GLN A 381 1.08 13.80 -7.17
N ALA A 382 2.21 14.51 -7.10
CA ALA A 382 3.46 14.11 -7.72
C ALA A 382 4.06 12.86 -7.07
N PHE A 383 3.90 12.70 -5.76
CA PHE A 383 4.54 11.64 -4.98
C PHE A 383 3.66 10.39 -4.83
N ASP A 384 2.37 10.46 -5.16
CA ASP A 384 1.39 9.36 -5.23
C ASP A 384 1.66 8.24 -4.21
N LEU A 385 1.58 8.59 -2.92
CA LEU A 385 2.06 7.75 -1.84
C LEU A 385 1.14 6.56 -1.51
N GLY A 386 0.00 6.42 -2.21
CA GLY A 386 -0.85 5.22 -2.17
C GLY A 386 -1.44 4.86 -0.80
N ILE A 387 -1.50 5.80 0.14
CA ILE A 387 -2.03 5.54 1.49
C ILE A 387 -3.50 5.96 1.55
N GLY A 388 -4.40 4.98 1.61
CA GLY A 388 -5.85 5.16 1.75
C GLY A 388 -6.49 3.90 2.35
N ILE A 389 -7.82 3.87 2.40
CA ILE A 389 -8.60 2.73 2.93
C ILE A 389 -8.73 1.56 1.92
N GLY A 390 -7.59 1.00 1.52
CA GLY A 390 -7.50 -0.38 0.98
C GLY A 390 -7.94 -0.65 -0.45
#